data_AF-A0A1R1IGR8-F1
#
_entry.id   AF-A0A1R1IGR8-F1
#
_cell.length_a   1.000
_cell.length_b   1.000
_cell.length_c   1.000
_cell.angle_alpha   90.00
_cell.angle_beta   90.00
_cell.angle_gamma   90.00
#
_symmetry.space_group_name_H-M   'P 1'
#
loop_
_entity.id
_entity.type
_entity.pdbx_description
1 polymer ?
#
loop_
_entity_poly.entity_id
_entity_poly.type
_entity_poly.pdbx_seq_one_letter_code
_entity_poly.pdbx_strand_id
1 'polypeptide(L)'
;MIVIVCFAPLSHADAVRAALAEGGAGQLGAYSACSFSAPGEGRFRPTDAADPFIGTSGELTVVEEVRIEAVCTREQARAAIDAMLSVHPYEVPAWHAYEALDPELI
;
A
#
# COMPACT_ATOMS: atom_id res chain seq x y z
N MET A 1 12.01 5.09 -11.77
CA MET A 1 10.69 4.42 -11.53
C MET A 1 10.12 4.91 -10.21
N ILE A 2 8.81 4.76 -9.96
CA ILE A 2 8.21 5.01 -8.64
C ILE A 2 8.00 3.68 -7.92
N VAL A 3 8.42 3.59 -6.67
CA VAL A 3 8.07 2.51 -5.76
C VAL A 3 6.96 3.00 -4.86
N ILE A 4 5.84 2.28 -4.83
CA ILE A 4 4.70 2.53 -3.94
C ILE A 4 4.77 1.50 -2.81
N VAL A 5 4.65 1.96 -1.57
CA VAL A 5 4.64 1.14 -0.37
C VAL A 5 3.40 1.46 0.45
N CYS A 6 2.66 0.44 0.87
CA CYS A 6 1.53 0.57 1.79
C CYS A 6 1.51 -0.56 2.82
N PHE A 7 0.68 -0.40 3.85
CA PHE A 7 0.56 -1.35 4.96
C PHE A 7 -0.91 -1.67 5.17
N ALA A 8 -1.27 -2.94 5.03
CA ALA A 8 -2.66 -3.39 5.08
C ALA A 8 -2.81 -4.61 6.01
N PRO A 9 -3.97 -4.78 6.67
CA PRO A 9 -4.26 -6.00 7.42
C PRO A 9 -4.34 -7.20 6.47
N LEU A 10 -4.02 -8.40 6.97
CA LEU A 10 -4.00 -9.62 6.15
C LEU A 10 -5.30 -9.84 5.37
N SER A 11 -6.44 -9.50 5.95
CA SER A 11 -7.78 -9.66 5.34
C SER A 11 -7.98 -8.87 4.03
N HIS A 12 -7.21 -7.81 3.81
CA HIS A 12 -7.35 -6.94 2.63
C HIS A 12 -6.08 -6.90 1.76
N ALA A 13 -5.00 -7.58 2.16
CA ALA A 13 -3.73 -7.52 1.45
C ALA A 13 -3.83 -7.99 -0.01
N ASP A 14 -4.64 -9.01 -0.32
CA ASP A 14 -4.86 -9.46 -1.69
C ASP A 14 -5.62 -8.43 -2.54
N ALA A 15 -6.67 -7.83 -1.98
CA ALA A 15 -7.45 -6.79 -2.67
C ALA A 15 -6.57 -5.56 -2.98
N VAL A 16 -5.73 -5.15 -2.04
CA VAL A 16 -4.78 -4.05 -2.20
C VAL A 16 -3.75 -4.34 -3.30
N ARG A 17 -3.18 -5.56 -3.34
CA ARG A 17 -2.27 -5.98 -4.42
C ARG A 17 -2.95 -5.96 -5.79
N ALA A 18 -4.18 -6.47 -5.87
CA ALA A 18 -4.96 -6.48 -7.10
C ALA A 18 -5.23 -5.05 -7.60
N ALA A 19 -5.66 -4.15 -6.71
CA ALA A 19 -5.93 -2.75 -7.06
C ALA A 19 -4.67 -2.00 -7.52
N LEU A 20 -3.52 -2.22 -6.88
CA LEU A 20 -2.24 -1.69 -7.36
C LEU A 20 -1.94 -2.15 -8.79
N ALA A 21 -2.16 -3.44 -9.08
CA ALA A 21 -1.93 -4.01 -10.41
C ALA A 21 -2.90 -3.47 -11.47
N GLU A 22 -4.19 -3.36 -11.13
CA GLU A 22 -5.23 -2.78 -12.00
C GLU A 22 -4.95 -1.30 -12.31
N GLY A 23 -4.41 -0.56 -11.34
CA GLY A 23 -3.94 0.82 -11.52
C GLY A 23 -2.62 0.96 -12.28
N GLY A 24 -2.03 -0.15 -12.73
CA GLY A 24 -0.85 -0.18 -13.60
C GLY A 24 0.48 -0.37 -12.89
N ALA A 25 0.49 -0.63 -11.58
CA ALA A 25 1.72 -1.02 -10.89
C ALA A 25 2.09 -2.49 -11.12
N GLY A 26 3.37 -2.81 -11.01
CA GLY A 26 3.86 -4.18 -11.18
C GLY A 26 3.94 -4.66 -12.62
N GLN A 27 3.91 -3.75 -13.61
CA GLN A 27 4.25 -4.10 -15.00
C GLN A 27 5.77 -3.97 -15.21
N LEU A 28 6.44 -5.10 -15.42
CA LEU A 28 7.89 -5.17 -15.62
C LEU A 28 8.21 -6.07 -16.82
N GLY A 29 8.52 -5.47 -17.97
CA GLY A 29 8.72 -6.21 -19.21
C GLY A 29 7.51 -7.10 -19.54
N ALA A 30 7.74 -8.41 -19.64
CA ALA A 30 6.70 -9.41 -19.91
C ALA A 30 5.95 -9.92 -18.66
N TYR A 31 6.17 -9.31 -17.49
CA TYR A 31 5.54 -9.69 -16.24
C TYR A 31 4.54 -8.60 -15.78
N SER A 32 3.41 -9.02 -15.24
CA SER A 32 2.34 -8.16 -14.73
C SER A 32 2.02 -8.48 -13.27
N ALA A 33 1.40 -7.54 -12.56
CA ALA A 33 1.00 -7.68 -11.15
C ALA A 33 2.17 -8.02 -10.19
N CYS A 34 3.39 -7.61 -10.54
CA CYS A 34 4.56 -7.80 -9.68
C CYS A 34 4.44 -6.91 -8.42
N SER A 35 4.46 -7.56 -7.26
CA SER A 35 4.57 -6.89 -5.96
C SER A 35 5.38 -7.75 -5.01
N PHE A 36 5.97 -7.12 -4.01
CA PHE A 36 6.61 -7.78 -2.88
C PHE A 36 5.76 -7.59 -1.62
N SER A 37 5.84 -8.54 -0.69
CA SER A 37 5.11 -8.48 0.56
C SER A 37 5.96 -8.97 1.71
N ALA A 38 5.96 -8.23 2.83
CA ALA A 38 6.61 -8.64 4.07
C ALA A 38 5.63 -8.53 5.24
N PRO A 39 5.50 -9.56 6.09
CA PRO A 39 4.69 -9.47 7.30
C PRO A 39 5.33 -8.52 8.33
N GLY A 40 4.51 -7.89 9.16
CA GLY A 40 4.94 -7.01 10.24
C GLY A 40 3.81 -6.69 11.22
N GLU A 41 4.08 -5.77 12.14
CA GLU A 41 3.10 -5.29 13.12
C GLU A 41 2.82 -3.80 12.93
N GLY A 42 1.56 -3.45 12.71
CA GLY A 42 1.05 -2.09 12.78
C GLY A 42 0.72 -1.72 14.22
N ARG A 43 1.03 -0.48 14.62
CA ARG A 43 0.71 0.05 15.96
C ARG A 43 0.13 1.45 15.86
N PHE A 44 -1.05 1.65 16.43
CA PHE A 44 -1.72 2.94 16.43
C PHE A 44 -2.67 3.08 17.63
N ARG A 45 -3.04 4.31 17.95
CA ARG A 45 -4.03 4.63 18.99
C ARG A 45 -5.06 5.56 18.37
N PRO A 46 -6.28 5.07 18.05
CA PRO A 46 -7.35 5.91 17.55
C PRO A 46 -7.68 7.00 18.57
N THR A 47 -8.00 8.19 18.08
CA THR A 47 -8.54 9.28 18.92
C THR A 47 -10.07 9.22 18.91
N ASP A 48 -10.73 9.98 19.79
CA ASP A 48 -12.20 10.03 19.84
C ASP A 48 -12.84 10.60 18.56
N ALA A 49 -12.04 11.21 17.69
CA ALA A 49 -12.49 11.72 16.39
C ALA A 49 -12.32 10.71 15.23
N ALA A 50 -11.72 9.54 15.48
CA ALA A 50 -11.49 8.53 14.45
C ALA A 50 -12.63 7.50 14.40
N ASP A 51 -12.95 6.99 13.21
CA ASP A 51 -13.81 5.82 13.00
C ASP A 51 -12.96 4.65 12.48
N PRO A 52 -12.17 3.99 13.35
CA PRO A 52 -11.20 3.00 12.91
C PRO A 52 -11.88 1.71 12.46
N PHE A 53 -11.44 1.18 11.32
CA PHE A 53 -11.84 -0.16 10.86
C PHE A 53 -11.53 -1.25 11.91
N ILE A 54 -10.42 -1.12 12.65
CA ILE A 54 -10.01 -1.99 13.75
C ILE A 54 -9.43 -1.12 14.88
N GLY A 55 -9.77 -1.44 16.13
CA GLY A 55 -9.25 -0.79 17.33
C GLY A 55 -10.30 -0.01 18.10
N THR A 56 -9.96 0.40 19.32
CA THR A 56 -10.84 1.15 20.22
C THR A 56 -10.24 2.53 20.49
N SER A 57 -11.08 3.58 20.57
CA SER A 57 -10.62 4.93 20.91
C SER A 57 -9.83 4.96 22.21
N GLY A 58 -8.69 5.66 22.20
CA GLY A 58 -7.81 5.83 23.35
C GLY A 58 -6.91 4.63 23.66
N GLU A 59 -7.18 3.46 23.07
CA GLU A 59 -6.44 2.22 23.34
C GLU A 59 -5.35 1.97 22.28
N LEU A 60 -4.19 1.49 22.74
CA LEU A 60 -3.14 1.06 21.83
C LEU A 60 -3.59 -0.22 21.14
N THR A 61 -3.69 -0.18 19.82
CA THR A 61 -4.03 -1.31 18.97
C THR A 61 -2.76 -1.81 18.27
N VAL A 62 -2.55 -3.13 18.28
CA VAL A 62 -1.46 -3.82 17.58
C VAL A 62 -2.09 -4.86 16.66
N VAL A 63 -1.75 -4.84 15.37
CA VAL A 63 -2.37 -5.68 14.35
C VAL A 63 -1.28 -6.30 13.47
N GLU A 64 -1.46 -7.56 13.08
CA GLU A 64 -0.65 -8.17 12.03
C GLU A 64 -0.97 -7.52 10.68
N GLU A 65 0.05 -6.97 10.04
CA GLU A 65 -0.05 -6.28 8.76
C GLU A 65 0.93 -6.84 7.75
N VAL A 66 0.69 -6.52 6.49
CA VAL A 66 1.59 -6.80 5.39
C VAL A 66 2.05 -5.46 4.81
N ARG A 67 3.36 -5.23 4.80
CA ARG A 67 3.98 -4.22 3.95
C ARG A 67 3.92 -4.71 2.51
N ILE A 68 3.23 -3.99 1.64
CA ILE A 68 3.08 -4.31 0.22
C ILE A 68 3.83 -3.26 -0.59
N GLU A 69 4.65 -3.70 -1.54
CA GLU A 69 5.45 -2.83 -2.40
C GLU A 69 5.28 -3.21 -3.86
N ALA A 70 5.07 -2.21 -4.72
CA ALA A 70 5.01 -2.38 -6.16
C ALA A 70 5.70 -1.21 -6.86
N VAL A 71 6.24 -1.46 -8.06
CA VAL A 71 6.91 -0.44 -8.87
C VAL A 71 6.06 -0.06 -10.08
N CYS A 72 6.16 1.19 -10.52
CA CYS A 72 5.45 1.67 -11.70
C CYS A 72 6.20 2.82 -12.38
N THR A 73 5.73 3.21 -13.56
CA THR A 73 6.15 4.46 -14.19
C THR A 73 5.61 5.66 -13.41
N ARG A 74 6.20 6.83 -13.60
CA ARG A 74 5.75 8.06 -12.92
C ARG A 74 4.33 8.44 -13.35
N GLU A 75 3.98 8.17 -14.60
CA GLU A 75 2.69 8.43 -15.21
C GLU A 75 1.58 7.56 -14.59
N GLN A 76 1.90 6.30 -14.27
CA GLN A 76 0.94 5.35 -13.68
C GLN A 76 0.81 5.50 -12.16
N ALA A 77 1.79 6.11 -11.49
CA ALA A 77 1.83 6.17 -10.03
C ALA A 77 0.55 6.73 -9.41
N ARG A 78 -0.01 7.80 -10.00
CA ARG A 78 -1.25 8.40 -9.48
C ARG A 78 -2.44 7.43 -9.55
N ALA A 79 -2.63 6.77 -10.69
CA ALA A 79 -3.73 5.82 -10.88
C ALA A 79 -3.59 4.60 -9.96
N ALA A 80 -2.38 4.08 -9.80
CA ALA A 80 -2.10 2.97 -8.88
C ALA A 80 -2.38 3.32 -7.41
N ILE A 81 -1.97 4.53 -6.97
CA ILE A 81 -2.25 5.02 -5.61
C ILE A 81 -3.75 5.19 -5.40
N ASP A 82 -4.47 5.84 -6.32
CA ASP A 82 -5.90 6.07 -6.19
C ASP A 82 -6.68 4.75 -6.14
N ALA A 83 -6.31 3.76 -6.97
CA ALA A 83 -6.89 2.43 -6.96
C ALA A 83 -6.65 1.71 -5.62
N MET A 84 -5.40 1.70 -5.15
CA MET A 84 -5.02 1.13 -3.85
C MET A 84 -5.79 1.76 -2.68
N LEU A 85 -5.91 3.08 -2.65
CA LEU A 85 -6.65 3.79 -1.60
C LEU A 85 -8.15 3.46 -1.63
N SER A 86 -8.74 3.27 -2.81
CA SER A 86 -10.19 3.01 -2.94
C SER A 86 -10.64 1.68 -2.34
N VAL A 87 -9.73 0.72 -2.18
CA VAL A 87 -10.01 -0.61 -1.60
C VAL A 87 -9.42 -0.79 -0.21
N HIS A 88 -8.67 0.19 0.28
CA HIS A 88 -8.00 0.08 1.56
C HIS A 88 -9.03 0.18 2.70
N PRO A 89 -9.00 -0.73 3.69
CA PRO A 89 -10.04 -0.76 4.74
C PRO A 89 -9.94 0.40 5.74
N TYR A 90 -8.74 0.96 5.93
CA TYR A 90 -8.53 2.07 6.86
C TYR A 90 -8.99 3.39 6.28
N GLU A 91 -9.61 4.23 7.12
CA GLU A 91 -10.03 5.60 6.77
C GLU A 91 -8.85 6.46 6.28
N VAL A 92 -7.71 6.33 6.96
CA VAL A 92 -6.46 7.01 6.58
C VAL A 92 -5.34 5.97 6.45
N PRO A 93 -5.17 5.36 5.28
CA PRO A 93 -4.12 4.37 5.03
C PRO A 93 -2.72 4.97 5.15
N ALA A 94 -1.81 4.27 5.82
CA ALA A 94 -0.39 4.59 5.77
C ALA A 94 0.21 4.09 4.46
N TRP A 95 0.78 5.01 3.67
CA TRP A 95 1.50 4.68 2.45
C TRP A 95 2.55 5.76 2.15
N HIS A 96 3.49 5.43 1.28
CA HIS A 96 4.44 6.39 0.73
C HIS A 96 4.88 5.94 -0.66
N ALA A 97 5.46 6.88 -1.42
CA ALA A 97 6.07 6.58 -2.69
C ALA A 97 7.42 7.29 -2.80
N TYR A 98 8.39 6.63 -3.42
CA TYR A 98 9.72 7.20 -3.67
C TYR A 98 10.21 6.84 -5.06
N GLU A 99 11.12 7.66 -5.57
CA GLU A 99 11.77 7.40 -6.85
C GLU A 99 12.90 6.39 -6.66
N ALA A 100 12.80 5.26 -7.36
CA ALA A 100 13.92 4.37 -7.57
C ALA A 100 14.78 4.89 -8.72
N LEU A 101 16.07 5.06 -8.42
CA LEU A 101 17.09 5.39 -9.40
C LEU A 101 17.19 4.26 -10.44
N ASP A 102 17.27 4.67 -11.70
CA ASP A 102 17.54 3.79 -12.81
C ASP A 102 19.01 3.97 -13.23
N PRO A 103 19.86 2.95 -13.11
CA PRO A 103 21.26 3.04 -13.53
C PRO A 103 21.45 3.41 -15.00
N GLU A 104 20.45 3.16 -15.86
CA GLU A 104 20.52 3.53 -17.28
C GLU A 104 20.21 5.03 -17.52
N LEU A 105 19.75 5.74 -16.49
CA LEU A 105 19.42 7.17 -16.51
C LEU A 105 20.38 8.02 -15.66
N ILE A 106 21.49 7.43 -15.19
CA ILE A 106 22.60 8.10 -14.47
C ILE A 106 23.82 8.13 -15.38
#